data_AF-A0A6V7PRT4-F1
#
_entry.id   AF-A0A6V7PRT4-F1
#
_cell.length_a   1.000
_cell.length_b   1.000
_cell.length_c   1.000
_cell.angle_alpha   90.00
_cell.angle_beta   90.00
_cell.angle_gamma   90.00
#
_symmetry.space_group_name_H-M   'P 1'
#
loop_
_entity.id
_entity.type
_entity.pdbx_description
1 polymer ?
#
loop_
_entity_poly.entity_id
_entity_poly.type
_entity_poly.pdbx_seq_one_letter_code
_entity_poly.pdbx_strand_id
1 'polypeptide(L)'
;MVNRPDVPRFKELVPILLHYVRSRQMAGKPVLWVAHNGRRFDVPFFIKEFQRCSEEIPSDWLFVDTLPLARQLVNPDGSKLSSSSLKALREHYEIPLVGPAHRAMQDVTTLCYVLQRITFDLKLTVPELIDKAFRASDLN
;
A
#
# COMPACT_ATOMS: atom_id res chain seq x y z
N MET A 1 15.41 -11.63 4.20
CA MET A 1 14.96 -10.96 5.44
C MET A 1 16.19 -10.37 6.13
N VAL A 2 16.11 -9.17 6.68
CA VAL A 2 17.26 -8.52 7.34
C VAL A 2 17.65 -9.33 8.57
N ASN A 3 18.92 -9.72 8.69
CA ASN A 3 19.45 -10.44 9.84
C ASN A 3 20.54 -9.58 10.48
N ARG A 4 20.12 -8.58 11.25
CA ARG A 4 21.00 -7.71 12.02
C ARG A 4 20.51 -7.61 13.46
N PRO A 5 21.41 -7.60 14.46
CA PRO A 5 21.02 -7.62 15.87
C PRO A 5 20.33 -6.33 16.33
N ASP A 6 20.54 -5.21 15.63
CA ASP A 6 19.93 -3.90 15.89
C ASP A 6 18.55 -3.72 15.25
N VAL A 7 18.08 -4.70 14.48
CA VAL A 7 16.79 -4.63 13.78
C VAL A 7 15.81 -5.59 14.46
N PRO A 8 14.65 -5.11 14.95
CA PRO A 8 13.67 -5.97 15.60
C PRO A 8 13.19 -7.05 14.63
N ARG A 9 13.01 -8.26 15.14
CA ARG A 9 12.31 -9.32 14.42
C ARG A 9 10.84 -8.93 14.26
N PHE A 10 10.16 -9.55 13.30
CA PHE A 10 8.74 -9.24 13.06
C PHE A 10 7.88 -9.39 14.33
N LYS A 11 8.12 -10.43 15.14
CA LYS A 11 7.43 -10.64 16.43
C LYS A 11 7.57 -9.48 17.40
N GLU A 12 8.73 -8.81 17.40
CA GLU A 12 9.00 -7.63 18.24
C GLU A 12 8.38 -6.37 17.61
N LEU A 13 8.23 -6.34 16.27
CA LEU A 13 7.62 -5.24 15.54
C LEU A 13 6.08 -5.23 15.62
N VAL A 14 5.40 -6.39 15.64
CA VAL A 14 3.92 -6.46 15.67
C VAL A 14 3.29 -5.55 16.74
N PRO A 15 3.67 -5.64 18.04
CA PRO A 15 3.06 -4.77 19.06
C PRO A 15 3.34 -3.28 18.83
N ILE A 16 4.52 -2.94 18.31
CA ILE A 16 4.89 -1.55 17.96
C ILE A 16 4.01 -1.04 16.82
N LEU A 17 3.79 -1.87 15.80
CA LEU A 17 2.96 -1.55 14.64
C LEU A 17 1.50 -1.34 15.04
N LEU A 18 0.95 -2.27 15.83
CA LEU A 18 -0.41 -2.18 16.34
C LEU A 18 -0.61 -0.91 17.18
N HIS A 19 0.32 -0.61 18.08
CA HIS A 19 0.28 0.63 18.88
C HIS A 19 0.37 1.89 18.00
N TYR A 20 1.30 1.90 17.04
CA TYR A 20 1.49 3.02 16.11
C TYR A 20 0.21 3.34 15.35
N VAL A 21 -0.46 2.32 14.82
CA VAL A 21 -1.71 2.47 14.07
C VAL A 21 -2.84 2.93 15.00
N ARG A 22 -3.01 2.27 16.15
CA ARG A 22 -4.08 2.59 17.11
C ARG A 22 -3.99 4.02 17.63
N SER A 23 -2.77 4.52 17.87
CA SER A 23 -2.55 5.90 18.33
C SER A 23 -2.90 6.99 17.31
N ARG A 24 -3.06 6.64 16.02
CA ARG A 24 -3.37 7.56 14.91
C ARG A 24 -4.75 7.31 14.31
N GLN A 25 -5.39 6.20 14.68
CA GLN A 25 -6.68 5.83 14.17
C GLN A 25 -7.76 6.78 14.69
N MET A 26 -8.59 7.27 13.78
CA MET A 26 -9.75 8.08 14.14
C MET A 26 -10.90 7.17 14.58
N ALA A 27 -11.58 7.54 15.67
CA ALA A 27 -12.70 6.77 16.20
C ALA A 27 -13.78 6.56 15.13
N GLY A 28 -14.23 5.31 14.97
CA GLY A 28 -15.26 4.92 14.01
C GLY A 28 -14.85 4.99 12.54
N LYS A 29 -13.56 5.15 12.22
CA LYS A 29 -13.04 5.11 10.85
C LYS A 29 -12.13 3.88 10.65
N PRO A 30 -12.25 3.18 9.50
CA PRO A 30 -11.35 2.07 9.19
C PRO A 30 -9.93 2.58 8.93
N VAL A 31 -8.94 1.69 9.06
CA VAL A 31 -7.56 1.96 8.67
C VAL A 31 -7.35 1.47 7.25
N LEU A 32 -6.87 2.34 6.36
CA LEU A 32 -6.60 1.99 4.97
C LEU A 32 -5.10 1.81 4.74
N TRP A 33 -4.71 0.59 4.38
CA TRP A 33 -3.36 0.22 3.97
C TRP A 33 -3.28 0.23 2.45
N VAL A 34 -2.35 1.00 1.90
CA VAL A 34 -2.22 1.14 0.45
C VAL A 34 -0.90 0.52 -0.01
N ALA A 35 -0.97 -0.32 -1.03
CA ALA A 35 0.19 -0.93 -1.66
C ALA A 35 0.03 -0.95 -3.19
N HIS A 36 1.13 -1.14 -3.91
CA HIS A 36 1.12 -1.26 -5.37
C HIS A 36 1.42 -2.71 -5.75
N ASN A 37 0.43 -3.42 -6.30
CA ASN A 37 0.41 -4.88 -6.42
C ASN A 37 0.30 -5.60 -5.05
N GLY A 38 -0.24 -4.90 -4.05
CA GLY A 38 -0.31 -5.38 -2.67
C GLY A 38 -1.11 -6.66 -2.51
N ARG A 39 -2.18 -6.84 -3.30
CA ARG A 39 -3.03 -8.04 -3.21
C ARG A 39 -2.27 -9.33 -3.54
N ARG A 40 -1.24 -9.23 -4.40
CA ARG A 40 -0.43 -10.39 -4.83
C ARG A 40 0.86 -10.56 -4.03
N PHE A 41 1.35 -9.52 -3.37
CA PHE A 41 2.66 -9.55 -2.73
C PHE A 41 2.65 -9.09 -1.27
N ASP A 42 2.49 -7.78 -1.03
CA ASP A 42 2.65 -7.20 0.31
C ASP A 42 1.65 -7.80 1.31
N VAL A 43 0.37 -7.93 0.95
CA VAL A 43 -0.67 -8.41 1.87
C VAL A 43 -0.52 -9.91 2.17
N PRO A 44 -0.29 -10.81 1.19
CA PRO A 44 0.03 -12.20 1.49
C PRO A 44 1.29 -12.38 2.35
N PHE A 45 2.34 -11.58 2.14
CA PHE A 45 3.53 -11.59 2.99
C PHE A 45 3.17 -11.16 4.42
N PHE A 46 2.40 -10.08 4.56
CA PHE A 46 1.96 -9.54 5.84
C PHE A 46 1.09 -10.52 6.63
N ILE A 47 0.14 -11.18 5.98
CA ILE A 47 -0.69 -12.26 6.57
C ILE A 47 0.20 -13.37 7.13
N LYS A 48 1.15 -13.88 6.33
CA LYS A 48 2.06 -14.95 6.76
C LYS A 48 2.91 -14.54 7.96
N GLU A 49 3.39 -13.31 8.01
CA GLU A 49 4.21 -12.83 9.11
C GLU A 49 3.42 -12.66 10.41
N PHE A 50 2.16 -12.20 10.34
CA PHE A 50 1.23 -12.17 11.47
C PHE A 50 0.91 -13.59 11.98
N GLN A 51 0.54 -14.50 11.07
CA GLN A 51 0.28 -15.91 11.39
C GLN A 51 1.49 -16.58 12.06
N ARG A 52 2.70 -16.35 11.54
CA ARG A 52 3.95 -16.87 12.13
C ARG A 52 4.18 -16.36 13.55
N CYS A 53 3.68 -15.17 13.87
CA CYS A 53 3.78 -14.59 15.20
C CYS A 53 2.60 -14.98 16.11
N SER A 54 1.64 -15.79 15.62
CA SER A 54 0.40 -16.12 16.32
C SER A 54 -0.44 -14.88 16.67
N GLU A 55 -0.38 -13.88 15.79
CA GLU A 55 -1.12 -12.62 15.91
C GLU A 55 -2.15 -12.51 14.78
N GLU A 56 -3.27 -11.85 15.06
CA GLU A 56 -4.30 -11.59 14.06
C GLU A 56 -4.16 -10.18 13.47
N ILE A 57 -4.44 -10.05 12.18
CA ILE A 57 -4.56 -8.73 11.56
C ILE A 57 -5.88 -8.11 12.03
N PRO A 58 -5.89 -6.87 12.56
CA PRO A 58 -7.12 -6.22 13.00
C PRO A 58 -8.18 -6.18 11.91
N SER A 59 -9.41 -6.54 12.27
CA SER A 59 -10.51 -6.67 11.30
C SER A 59 -10.92 -5.33 10.69
N ASP A 60 -10.60 -4.19 11.31
CA ASP A 60 -10.87 -2.86 10.78
C ASP A 60 -9.77 -2.33 9.84
N TRP A 61 -8.76 -3.15 9.53
CA TRP A 61 -7.76 -2.86 8.51
C TRP A 61 -8.26 -3.29 7.13
N LEU A 62 -8.38 -2.30 6.25
CA LEU A 62 -8.73 -2.46 4.85
C LEU A 62 -7.48 -2.23 3.99
N PHE A 63 -7.36 -2.97 2.90
CA PHE A 63 -6.23 -2.91 1.98
C PHE A 63 -6.67 -2.44 0.60
N VAL A 64 -5.91 -1.53 0.00
CA VAL A 64 -6.12 -1.03 -1.36
C VAL A 64 -4.92 -1.37 -2.22
N ASP A 65 -5.20 -2.04 -3.34
CA ASP A 65 -4.21 -2.28 -4.39
C ASP A 65 -4.33 -1.21 -5.47
N THR A 66 -3.27 -0.41 -5.63
CA THR A 66 -3.24 0.66 -6.62
C THR A 66 -2.93 0.18 -8.04
N LEU A 67 -2.44 -1.06 -8.23
CA LEU A 67 -2.12 -1.57 -9.56
C LEU A 67 -3.36 -1.71 -10.46
N PRO A 68 -4.49 -2.28 -10.00
CA PRO A 68 -5.75 -2.27 -10.77
C PRO A 68 -6.27 -0.85 -11.08
N LEU A 69 -6.03 0.13 -10.21
CA LEU A 69 -6.39 1.53 -10.46
C LEU A 69 -5.49 2.13 -11.55
N ALA A 70 -4.18 1.94 -11.44
CA ALA A 70 -3.21 2.40 -12.43
C ALA A 70 -3.46 1.85 -13.84
N ARG A 71 -4.02 0.65 -13.96
CA ARG A 71 -4.39 0.03 -15.25
C ARG A 71 -5.60 0.68 -15.92
N GLN A 72 -6.36 1.51 -15.21
CA GLN A 72 -7.50 2.26 -15.75
C GLN A 72 -7.08 3.61 -16.33
N LEU A 73 -5.85 4.07 -16.04
CA LEU A 73 -5.34 5.32 -16.58
C LEU A 73 -5.18 5.25 -18.10
N VAL A 74 -5.43 6.38 -18.74
CA VAL A 74 -5.21 6.62 -20.16
C VAL A 74 -4.40 7.91 -20.33
N ASN A 75 -3.57 7.96 -21.37
CA ASN A 75 -2.90 9.17 -21.81
C ASN A 75 -3.93 10.19 -22.34
N PRO A 76 -3.56 11.48 -22.48
CA PRO A 76 -4.45 12.51 -23.03
C PRO A 76 -4.99 12.21 -24.43
N ASP A 77 -4.24 11.44 -25.22
CA ASP A 77 -4.65 10.97 -26.56
C ASP A 77 -5.62 9.76 -26.52
N GLY A 78 -6.02 9.32 -25.32
CA GLY A 78 -6.91 8.18 -25.09
C GLY A 78 -6.23 6.81 -25.14
N SER A 79 -4.91 6.75 -25.44
CA SER A 79 -4.16 5.49 -25.42
C SER A 79 -3.90 5.01 -24.00
N LYS A 80 -3.68 3.70 -23.80
CA LYS A 80 -3.31 3.18 -22.48
C LYS A 80 -1.86 3.52 -22.16
N LEU A 81 -1.55 3.67 -20.87
CA LEU A 81 -0.16 3.75 -20.42
C LEU A 81 0.60 2.47 -20.82
N SER A 82 1.84 2.64 -21.24
CA SER A 82 2.71 1.53 -21.66
C SER A 82 3.07 0.58 -20.50
N SER A 83 3.05 1.08 -19.26
CA SER A 83 3.30 0.30 -18.06
C SER A 83 2.58 0.90 -16.86
N SER A 84 2.01 0.04 -16.02
CA SER A 84 1.38 0.41 -14.75
C SER A 84 2.28 0.13 -13.54
N SER A 85 3.57 -0.12 -13.74
CA SER A 85 4.51 -0.33 -12.62
C SER A 85 4.72 0.97 -11.83
N LEU A 86 5.02 0.85 -10.53
CA LEU A 86 5.27 2.03 -9.68
C LEU A 86 6.37 2.95 -10.25
N LYS A 87 7.43 2.38 -10.84
CA LYS A 87 8.49 3.13 -11.52
C LYS A 87 7.96 3.90 -12.72
N ALA A 88 7.19 3.25 -13.59
CA ALA A 88 6.62 3.89 -14.78
C ALA A 88 5.64 5.00 -14.40
N LEU A 89 4.83 4.79 -13.35
CA LEU A 89 3.90 5.81 -12.85
C LEU A 89 4.64 7.01 -12.25
N ARG A 90 5.73 6.77 -11.52
CA ARG A 90 6.60 7.85 -11.03
C ARG A 90 7.14 8.70 -12.18
N GLU A 91 7.62 8.05 -13.24
CA GLU A 91 8.15 8.72 -14.44
C GLU A 91 7.04 9.48 -15.17
N HIS A 92 5.88 8.86 -15.36
CA HIS A 92 4.71 9.46 -15.99
C HIS A 92 4.22 10.73 -15.28
N TYR A 93 4.17 10.72 -13.94
CA TYR A 93 3.76 11.87 -13.13
C TYR A 93 4.91 12.82 -12.77
N GLU A 94 6.10 12.60 -13.32
CA GLU A 94 7.30 13.41 -13.05
C GLU A 94 7.62 13.54 -11.55
N ILE A 95 7.35 12.49 -10.76
CA ILE A 95 7.56 12.50 -9.32
C ILE A 95 9.07 12.42 -9.03
N PRO A 96 9.64 13.41 -8.30
CA PRO A 96 11.06 13.43 -8.00
C PRO A 96 11.50 12.20 -7.20
N LEU A 97 12.70 11.71 -7.50
CA LEU A 97 13.30 10.65 -6.71
C LEU A 97 13.92 11.24 -5.44
N VAL A 98 13.44 10.82 -4.27
CA VAL A 98 14.03 11.20 -2.97
C VAL A 98 14.79 9.99 -2.40
N GLY A 99 16.11 10.10 -2.31
CA GLY A 99 16.97 9.06 -1.72
C GLY A 99 17.36 7.90 -2.65
N PRO A 100 18.13 6.92 -2.14
CA PRO A 100 18.66 5.81 -2.92
C PRO A 100 17.57 4.81 -3.32
N ALA A 101 17.51 4.48 -4.62
CA ALA A 101 16.58 3.55 -5.26
C ALA A 101 16.38 2.22 -4.48
N HIS A 102 15.16 1.68 -4.50
CA HIS A 102 14.78 0.34 -3.98
C HIS A 102 14.79 0.17 -2.44
N ARG A 103 14.56 1.25 -1.70
CA ARG A 103 14.27 1.18 -0.26
C ARG A 103 12.76 1.21 -0.03
N ALA A 104 12.27 0.38 0.89
CA ALA A 104 10.83 0.34 1.23
C ALA A 104 10.23 1.73 1.51
N MET A 105 10.98 2.60 2.21
CA MET A 105 10.53 3.97 2.49
C MET A 105 10.34 4.80 1.21
N GLN A 106 11.23 4.66 0.23
CA GLN A 106 11.13 5.39 -1.03
C GLN A 106 9.96 4.90 -1.88
N ASP A 107 9.71 3.59 -1.91
CA ASP A 107 8.54 3.02 -2.58
C ASP A 107 7.25 3.55 -1.92
N VAL A 108 7.21 3.64 -0.58
CA VAL A 108 6.09 4.26 0.16
C VAL A 108 5.94 5.74 -0.21
N THR A 109 7.01 6.53 -0.20
CA THR A 109 6.95 7.96 -0.58
C THR A 109 6.45 8.13 -2.02
N THR A 110 6.95 7.32 -2.94
CA THR A 110 6.51 7.33 -4.35
C THR A 110 5.04 6.97 -4.46
N LEU A 111 4.61 5.92 -3.75
CA LEU A 111 3.23 5.46 -3.73
C LEU A 111 2.28 6.52 -3.16
N CYS A 112 2.69 7.30 -2.15
CA CYS A 112 1.87 8.40 -1.63
C CYS A 112 1.52 9.42 -2.72
N TYR A 113 2.50 9.85 -3.52
CA TYR A 113 2.25 10.78 -4.62
C TYR A 113 1.50 10.14 -5.78
N VAL A 114 1.85 8.91 -6.15
CA VAL A 114 1.15 8.15 -7.21
C VAL A 114 -0.31 7.94 -6.85
N LEU A 115 -0.63 7.59 -5.60
CA LEU A 115 -2.01 7.44 -5.14
C LEU A 115 -2.79 8.74 -5.35
N GLN A 116 -2.24 9.87 -4.90
CA GLN A 116 -2.88 11.19 -5.06
C GLN A 116 -3.20 11.48 -6.53
N ARG A 117 -2.24 11.26 -7.43
CA ARG A 117 -2.40 11.49 -8.87
C ARG A 117 -3.45 10.57 -9.48
N ILE A 118 -3.37 9.26 -9.21
CA ILE A 118 -4.34 8.28 -9.70
C ILE A 118 -5.75 8.61 -9.24
N THR A 119 -5.92 8.93 -7.96
CA THR A 119 -7.25 9.28 -7.43
C THR A 119 -7.80 10.55 -8.06
N PHE A 120 -6.93 11.53 -8.37
CA PHE A 120 -7.34 12.75 -9.04
C PHE A 120 -7.76 12.48 -10.49
N ASP A 121 -6.95 11.78 -11.26
CA ASP A 121 -7.19 11.54 -12.69
C ASP A 121 -8.41 10.63 -12.92
N LEU A 122 -8.59 9.63 -12.06
CA LEU A 122 -9.77 8.75 -12.07
C LEU A 122 -10.99 9.36 -11.38
N LYS A 123 -10.87 10.58 -10.82
CA LYS A 123 -11.92 11.27 -10.05
C LYS A 123 -12.50 10.41 -8.93
N LEU A 124 -11.67 9.61 -8.28
CA LEU A 124 -12.07 8.70 -7.22
C LEU A 124 -12.28 9.46 -5.91
N THR A 125 -13.45 9.26 -5.32
CA THR A 125 -13.79 9.72 -3.97
C THR A 125 -13.28 8.74 -2.92
N VAL A 126 -13.22 9.19 -1.66
CA VAL A 126 -12.84 8.33 -0.52
C VAL A 126 -13.76 7.12 -0.36
N PRO A 127 -15.10 7.24 -0.44
CA PRO A 127 -15.99 6.08 -0.39
C PRO A 127 -15.70 5.07 -1.51
N GLU A 128 -15.52 5.52 -2.75
CA GLU A 128 -15.20 4.61 -3.87
C GLU A 128 -13.85 3.90 -3.68
N LEU A 129 -12.88 4.54 -3.02
CA LEU A 129 -11.61 3.91 -2.67
C LEU A 129 -11.79 2.82 -1.60
N ILE A 130 -12.65 3.07 -0.60
CA ILE A 130 -13.02 2.10 0.43
C ILE A 130 -13.78 0.92 -0.18
N ASP A 131 -14.70 1.16 -1.11
CA ASP A 131 -15.46 0.11 -1.82
C ASP A 131 -14.57 -0.81 -2.66
N LYS A 132 -13.42 -0.29 -3.12
CA LYS A 132 -12.39 -1.07 -3.83
C LYS A 132 -11.40 -1.75 -2.89
N ALA A 133 -11.47 -1.50 -1.60
CA ALA A 133 -10.61 -2.12 -0.62
C ALA A 133 -11.04 -3.56 -0.32
N PHE A 134 -10.13 -4.34 0.26
CA PHE A 134 -10.38 -5.72 0.68
C PHE A 134 -9.81 -5.97 2.07
N ARG A 135 -10.29 -7.01 2.74
CA ARG A 135 -9.81 -7.46 4.05
C ARG A 135 -8.75 -8.54 3.87
N ALA A 136 -7.90 -8.71 4.87
CA ALA A 136 -6.94 -9.82 4.90
C ALA A 136 -7.65 -11.19 4.76
N SER A 137 -8.82 -11.34 5.37
CA SER A 137 -9.67 -12.53 5.28
C SER A 137 -10.13 -12.87 3.85
N ASP A 138 -10.14 -11.90 2.94
CA ASP A 138 -10.61 -12.09 1.56
C ASP A 138 -9.55 -12.75 0.66
N LEU A 139 -8.33 -12.97 1.19
CA LEU A 139 -7.22 -13.63 0.50
C LEU A 139 -6.91 -15.03 1.05
N ASN A 140 -7.72 -15.50 2.00
CA ASN A 140 -7.61 -16.84 2.59
C ASN A 140 -8.27 -17.90 1.74
#